data_AF-A0A023EIE1-F1
#
_entry.id   AF-A0A023EIE1-F1
#
_cell.length_a   1.000
_cell.length_b   1.000
_cell.length_c   1.000
_cell.angle_alpha   90.00
_cell.angle_beta   90.00
_cell.angle_gamma   90.00
#
_symmetry.space_group_name_H-M   'P 1'
#
loop_
_entity.id
_entity.type
_entity.pdbx_description
1 polymer ?
#
loop_
_entity_poly.entity_id
_entity_poly.type
_entity_poly.pdbx_seq_one_letter_code
_entity_poly.pdbx_strand_id
1 'polypeptide(L)'
;ENGDTYADIKVNHPLDFETIKEYNLTVRVENNGAQQLASEATVYIQLEDVNDEIPLFTEREQETVLEGEPIGTKVTQVNAIDKDGTFPNNQVYYYIVDSPRNEGKDFFEINLQSGEIFTKVVFDREKQGAYALEVEARDGAPSARPTATSNPIQLPNSSVSELPTRMTIHRTSTRPSTRRL
;
A
#
# COMPACT_ATOMS: atom_id res chain seq x y z
N GLU A 1 -28.03 34.55 -35.03
CA GLU A 1 -27.57 33.49 -34.11
C GLU A 1 -26.16 33.11 -34.55
N ASN A 2 -25.16 33.41 -33.73
CA ASN A 2 -23.77 33.10 -34.05
C ASN A 2 -23.55 31.61 -33.78
N GLY A 3 -23.51 30.81 -34.86
CA GLY A 3 -23.41 29.36 -34.84
C GLY A 3 -22.00 28.85 -34.52
N ASP A 4 -21.48 29.20 -33.34
CA ASP A 4 -20.27 28.58 -32.83
C ASP A 4 -20.60 27.14 -32.40
N THR A 5 -20.15 26.19 -33.21
CA THR A 5 -20.26 24.75 -32.89
C THR A 5 -19.09 24.39 -31.98
N TYR A 6 -19.37 24.04 -30.72
CA TYR A 6 -18.35 23.58 -29.78
C TYR A 6 -18.28 22.04 -29.75
N ALA A 7 -17.10 21.52 -29.44
CA ALA A 7 -16.87 20.10 -29.22
C ALA A 7 -16.29 19.90 -27.81
N ASP A 8 -16.89 18.98 -27.06
CA ASP A 8 -16.42 18.60 -25.73
C ASP A 8 -15.53 17.36 -25.81
N ILE A 9 -14.40 17.37 -25.10
CA ILE A 9 -13.64 16.15 -24.83
C ILE A 9 -14.21 15.53 -23.56
N LYS A 10 -14.60 14.24 -23.63
CA LYS A 10 -15.18 13.49 -22.50
C LYS A 10 -14.42 12.18 -22.30
N VAL A 11 -14.34 11.77 -21.05
CA VAL A 11 -13.79 10.47 -20.67
C VAL A 11 -14.72 9.37 -21.17
N ASN A 12 -14.17 8.39 -21.90
CA ASN A 12 -14.94 7.27 -22.46
C ASN A 12 -14.72 5.95 -21.70
N HIS A 13 -13.66 5.84 -20.90
CA HIS A 13 -13.33 4.70 -20.05
C HIS A 13 -12.67 5.19 -18.75
N PRO A 14 -12.69 4.43 -17.66
CA PRO A 14 -11.93 4.75 -16.46
C PRO A 14 -10.47 5.04 -16.81
N LEU A 15 -9.96 6.14 -16.26
CA LEU A 15 -8.57 6.55 -16.40
C LEU A 15 -7.78 5.94 -15.24
N ASP A 16 -6.55 5.55 -15.51
CA ASP A 16 -5.69 4.84 -14.56
C ASP A 16 -4.26 5.37 -14.73
N PHE A 17 -3.77 6.10 -13.73
CA PHE A 17 -2.48 6.77 -13.75
C PHE A 17 -1.33 5.76 -13.82
N GLU A 18 -1.50 4.62 -13.15
CA GLU A 18 -0.55 3.52 -13.06
C GLU A 18 -0.35 2.84 -14.41
N THR A 19 -1.34 2.92 -15.30
CA THR A 19 -1.30 2.35 -16.66
C THR A 19 -0.90 3.36 -17.72
N ILE A 20 -1.57 4.52 -17.84
CA ILE A 20 -1.28 5.56 -18.85
C ILE A 20 -1.39 6.95 -18.22
N LYS A 21 -0.28 7.69 -18.21
CA LYS A 21 -0.18 9.01 -17.53
C LYS A 21 -0.54 10.20 -18.40
N GLU A 22 -0.48 10.04 -19.73
CA GLU A 22 -0.70 11.13 -20.67
C GLU A 22 -1.36 10.66 -21.97
N TYR A 23 -2.14 11.56 -22.57
CA TYR A 23 -2.78 11.36 -23.87
C TYR A 23 -2.50 12.56 -24.77
N ASN A 24 -2.15 12.28 -26.02
CA ASN A 24 -1.95 13.28 -27.07
C ASN A 24 -3.05 13.10 -28.13
N LEU A 25 -4.04 13.99 -28.11
CA LEU A 25 -5.17 13.92 -29.03
C LEU A 25 -4.99 14.94 -30.16
N THR A 26 -5.02 14.49 -31.41
CA THR A 26 -5.11 15.40 -32.57
C THR A 26 -6.57 15.63 -32.90
N VAL A 27 -7.03 16.87 -32.73
CA VAL A 27 -8.38 17.30 -33.12
C VAL A 27 -8.30 17.94 -34.49
N ARG A 28 -9.10 17.45 -35.43
CA ARG A 28 -9.17 17.95 -36.81
C ARG A 28 -10.54 18.54 -37.09
N VAL A 29 -10.56 19.76 -37.62
CA VAL A 29 -11.78 20.42 -38.09
C VAL A 29 -11.72 20.52 -39.61
N GLU A 30 -12.80 20.15 -40.27
CA GLU A 30 -12.93 20.19 -41.73
C GLU A 30 -14.14 21.03 -42.13
N ASN A 31 -14.07 21.70 -43.28
CA ASN A 31 -15.23 22.38 -43.86
C ASN A 31 -16.07 21.43 -44.73
N ASN A 32 -17.38 21.65 -44.78
CA ASN A 32 -18.29 20.89 -45.66
C ASN A 32 -18.43 21.52 -47.07
N GLY A 33 -17.41 22.25 -47.53
CA GLY A 33 -17.42 23.01 -48.79
C GLY A 33 -16.88 22.23 -49.99
N ALA A 34 -17.04 22.80 -51.19
CA ALA A 34 -16.51 22.21 -52.43
C ALA A 34 -14.97 22.12 -52.46
N GLN A 35 -14.29 23.04 -51.76
CA GLN A 35 -12.86 22.95 -51.48
C GLN A 35 -12.69 22.44 -50.04
N GLN A 36 -12.07 21.27 -49.89
CA GLN A 36 -11.78 20.68 -48.58
C GLN A 36 -10.62 21.42 -47.92
N LEU A 37 -10.91 22.12 -46.83
CA LEU A 37 -9.95 22.76 -45.93
C LEU A 37 -10.01 22.05 -44.59
N ALA A 38 -8.85 21.77 -44.02
CA ALA A 38 -8.72 21.18 -42.70
C ALA A 38 -7.73 21.96 -41.84
N SER A 39 -7.99 22.01 -40.53
CA SER A 39 -7.07 22.51 -39.52
C SER A 39 -6.97 21.49 -38.40
N GLU A 40 -5.78 21.34 -37.84
CA GLU A 40 -5.50 20.41 -36.76
C GLU A 40 -4.94 21.15 -35.55
N ALA A 41 -5.30 20.69 -34.37
CA ALA A 41 -4.74 21.11 -33.10
C ALA A 41 -4.43 19.88 -32.24
N THR A 42 -3.33 19.92 -31.50
CA THR A 42 -2.97 18.86 -30.55
C THR A 42 -3.38 19.28 -29.14
N VAL A 43 -4.12 18.41 -28.46
CA VAL A 43 -4.48 18.54 -27.06
C VAL A 43 -3.65 17.56 -26.25
N TYR A 44 -2.89 18.10 -25.29
CA TYR A 44 -2.09 17.34 -24.34
C TYR A 44 -2.89 17.19 -23.05
N ILE A 45 -3.17 15.95 -22.64
CA ILE A 45 -3.89 15.62 -21.42
C ILE A 45 -2.92 14.89 -20.49
N GLN A 46 -2.70 15.43 -19.30
CA GLN A 46 -1.93 14.79 -18.25
C GLN A 46 -2.89 14.34 -17.15
N LEU A 47 -2.72 13.10 -16.69
CA LEU A 47 -3.49 12.60 -15.56
C LEU A 47 -2.84 13.04 -14.26
N GLU A 48 -3.68 13.36 -13.27
CA GLU A 48 -3.25 13.53 -11.89
C GLU A 48 -3.33 12.16 -11.19
N ASP A 49 -2.28 11.84 -10.45
CA ASP A 49 -2.19 10.63 -9.63
C ASP A 49 -3.10 10.76 -8.40
N VAL A 50 -3.82 9.68 -8.08
CA VAL A 50 -4.69 9.58 -6.90
C VAL A 50 -4.34 8.31 -6.14
N ASN A 51 -4.36 8.35 -4.80
CA ASN A 51 -4.10 7.15 -4.00
C ASN A 51 -5.27 6.15 -4.13
N ASP A 52 -5.13 5.16 -5.01
CA ASP A 52 -6.11 4.10 -5.18
C ASP A 52 -5.55 2.67 -5.06
N GLU A 53 -4.22 2.52 -5.04
CA GLU A 53 -3.51 1.30 -4.66
C GLU A 53 -3.43 1.13 -3.13
N ILE A 54 -2.76 0.07 -2.66
CA ILE A 54 -2.46 -0.13 -1.24
C ILE A 54 -1.07 -0.73 -1.08
N PRO A 55 -0.44 -0.53 0.10
CA PRO A 55 0.80 -1.21 0.41
C PRO A 55 0.60 -2.73 0.48
N LEU A 56 1.44 -3.46 -0.27
CA LEU A 56 1.49 -4.91 -0.29
C LEU A 56 2.84 -5.41 0.22
N PHE A 57 2.83 -6.26 1.26
CA PHE A 57 4.04 -6.89 1.78
C PHE A 57 4.68 -7.84 0.76
N THR A 58 6.00 -7.78 0.62
CA THR A 58 6.75 -8.53 -0.40
C THR A 58 7.16 -9.94 0.01
N GLU A 59 7.23 -10.24 1.31
CA GLU A 59 7.77 -11.51 1.83
C GLU A 59 6.96 -12.11 3.00
N ARG A 60 7.06 -13.43 3.19
CA ARG A 60 6.57 -14.15 4.38
C ARG A 60 7.77 -14.69 5.14
N GLU A 61 8.07 -14.11 6.29
CA GLU A 61 9.18 -14.56 7.12
C GLU A 61 8.66 -15.07 8.46
N GLN A 62 9.13 -16.27 8.81
CA GLN A 62 9.20 -16.70 10.19
C GLN A 62 10.61 -16.36 10.67
N GLU A 63 10.71 -15.67 11.79
CA GLU A 63 11.98 -15.15 12.30
C GLU A 63 12.30 -15.74 13.66
N THR A 64 13.59 -15.79 13.98
CA THR A 64 14.06 -16.29 15.27
C THR A 64 14.93 -15.25 15.94
N VAL A 65 14.69 -15.04 17.23
CA VAL A 65 15.51 -14.18 18.08
C VAL A 65 16.15 -15.06 19.14
N LEU A 66 17.45 -14.87 19.37
CA LEU A 66 18.13 -15.55 20.46
C LEU A 66 17.62 -14.98 21.79
N GLU A 67 17.39 -15.87 22.76
CA GLU A 67 17.07 -15.45 24.11
C GLU A 67 18.28 -14.76 24.78
N GLY A 68 18.03 -13.93 25.78
CA GLY A 68 19.10 -13.20 26.47
C GLY A 68 19.70 -12.02 25.69
N GLU A 69 19.28 -11.81 24.44
CA GLU A 69 19.68 -10.62 23.66
C GLU A 69 19.21 -9.32 24.36
N PRO A 70 20.03 -8.25 24.32
CA PRO A 70 19.68 -6.99 24.93
C PRO A 70 18.44 -6.34 24.28
N ILE A 71 17.84 -5.40 25.01
CA ILE A 71 16.79 -4.53 24.48
C ILE A 71 17.37 -3.71 23.31
N GLY A 72 16.60 -3.58 22.23
CA GLY A 72 16.99 -2.87 21.01
C GLY A 72 17.74 -3.74 19.99
N THR A 73 17.80 -5.06 20.18
CA THR A 73 18.35 -5.97 19.16
C THR A 73 17.43 -5.99 17.94
N LYS A 74 18.00 -5.78 16.74
CA LYS A 74 17.27 -5.89 15.48
C LYS A 74 16.88 -7.35 15.24
N VAL A 75 15.59 -7.57 15.02
CA VAL A 75 15.02 -8.89 14.77
C VAL A 75 14.95 -9.17 13.28
N THR A 76 14.26 -8.31 12.55
CA THR A 76 14.08 -8.41 11.10
C THR A 76 13.66 -7.06 10.53
N GLN A 77 13.36 -7.01 9.24
CA GLN A 77 12.77 -5.86 8.57
C GLN A 77 11.65 -6.31 7.65
N VAL A 78 10.44 -5.80 7.88
CA VAL A 78 9.34 -6.03 6.95
C VAL A 78 9.39 -5.01 5.82
N ASN A 79 8.97 -5.43 4.64
CA ASN A 79 8.89 -4.57 3.47
C ASN A 79 7.53 -4.70 2.79
N ALA A 80 6.92 -3.56 2.50
CA ALA A 80 5.70 -3.42 1.71
C ALA A 80 5.90 -2.35 0.64
N ILE A 81 5.28 -2.57 -0.51
CA ILE A 81 5.35 -1.70 -1.68
C ILE A 81 3.95 -1.20 -2.00
N ASP A 82 3.79 0.12 -2.06
CA ASP A 82 2.64 0.76 -2.69
C ASP A 82 2.96 1.01 -4.17
N LYS A 83 1.96 0.82 -5.03
CA LYS A 83 2.10 0.93 -6.49
C LYS A 83 1.66 2.27 -7.05
N ASP A 84 1.11 3.15 -6.23
CA ASP A 84 0.81 4.52 -6.65
C ASP A 84 2.07 5.16 -7.27
N GLY A 85 1.86 5.99 -8.29
CA GLY A 85 2.96 6.46 -9.11
C GLY A 85 3.78 7.62 -8.52
N THR A 86 3.25 8.36 -7.54
CA THR A 86 3.88 9.59 -7.02
C THR A 86 3.79 9.75 -5.49
N PHE A 87 4.70 10.58 -4.96
CA PHE A 87 4.67 11.00 -3.56
C PHE A 87 3.55 12.04 -3.33
N PRO A 88 2.79 11.98 -2.23
CA PRO A 88 2.93 11.06 -1.09
C PRO A 88 2.08 9.78 -1.17
N ASN A 89 1.36 9.54 -2.27
CA ASN A 89 0.45 8.40 -2.42
C ASN A 89 1.21 7.08 -2.24
N ASN A 90 2.41 6.99 -2.81
CA ASN A 90 3.23 5.78 -2.76
C ASN A 90 4.07 5.60 -1.49
N GLN A 91 3.86 6.42 -0.45
CA GLN A 91 4.64 6.35 0.78
C GLN A 91 4.04 5.34 1.76
N VAL A 92 4.86 4.37 2.19
CA VAL A 92 4.45 3.30 3.11
C VAL A 92 4.94 3.57 4.54
N TYR A 93 4.06 3.33 5.51
CA TYR A 93 4.33 3.38 6.94
C TYR A 93 3.93 2.09 7.65
N TYR A 94 4.71 1.68 8.64
CA TYR A 94 4.54 0.40 9.33
C TYR A 94 4.11 0.55 10.79
N TYR A 95 3.20 -0.32 11.23
CA TYR A 95 2.61 -0.30 12.56
C TYR A 95 2.45 -1.70 13.13
N ILE A 96 2.65 -1.86 14.42
CA ILE A 96 2.22 -3.07 15.14
C ILE A 96 0.74 -2.93 15.47
N VAL A 97 -0.07 -3.93 15.09
CA VAL A 97 -1.53 -3.90 15.24
C VAL A 97 -1.92 -4.13 16.70
N ASP A 98 -2.80 -3.29 17.25
CA ASP A 98 -3.39 -3.57 18.57
C ASP A 98 -4.55 -4.57 18.43
N SER A 99 -4.25 -5.87 18.53
CA SER A 99 -5.24 -6.94 18.49
C SER A 99 -5.02 -7.96 19.62
N PRO A 100 -6.07 -8.66 20.09
CA PRO A 100 -5.91 -9.75 21.05
C PRO A 100 -5.10 -10.94 20.53
N ARG A 101 -4.90 -11.05 19.21
CA ARG A 101 -4.11 -12.10 18.57
C ARG A 101 -2.63 -11.72 18.46
N ASN A 102 -2.30 -10.45 18.64
CA ASN A 102 -0.96 -9.92 18.56
C ASN A 102 -0.24 -10.02 19.93
N GLU A 103 0.12 -11.23 20.32
CA GLU A 103 0.82 -11.53 21.57
C GLU A 103 2.16 -10.77 21.69
N GLY A 104 2.81 -10.49 20.56
CA GLY A 104 4.09 -9.79 20.49
C GLY A 104 4.00 -8.27 20.66
N LYS A 105 2.80 -7.66 20.63
CA LYS A 105 2.64 -6.21 20.50
C LYS A 105 3.36 -5.38 21.58
N ASP A 106 3.46 -5.91 22.79
CA ASP A 106 4.09 -5.22 23.92
C ASP A 106 5.61 -5.46 24.00
N PHE A 107 6.11 -6.51 23.32
CA PHE A 107 7.48 -7.01 23.41
C PHE A 107 8.38 -6.56 22.25
N PHE A 108 7.80 -6.03 21.18
CA PHE A 108 8.51 -5.54 20.01
C PHE A 108 8.13 -4.10 19.69
N GLU A 109 9.03 -3.41 19.01
CA GLU A 109 8.78 -2.13 18.37
C GLU A 109 9.12 -2.20 16.89
N ILE A 110 8.51 -1.33 16.09
CA ILE A 110 8.76 -1.24 14.66
C ILE A 110 9.11 0.21 14.28
N ASN A 111 10.11 0.37 13.43
CA ASN A 111 10.40 1.66 12.82
C ASN A 111 9.33 1.97 11.76
N LEU A 112 8.66 3.12 11.94
CA LEU A 112 7.56 3.58 11.10
C LEU A 112 7.91 3.65 9.60
N GLN A 113 9.14 3.99 9.24
CA GLN A 113 9.55 4.23 7.86
C GLN A 113 10.34 3.07 7.27
N SER A 114 11.26 2.47 8.03
CA SER A 114 12.10 1.38 7.52
C SER A 114 11.46 0.01 7.65
N GLY A 115 10.45 -0.16 8.51
CA GLY A 115 9.86 -1.47 8.81
C GLY A 115 10.77 -2.37 9.64
N GLU A 116 11.87 -1.86 10.16
CA GLU A 116 12.78 -2.61 11.04
C GLU A 116 12.12 -2.88 12.39
N ILE A 117 12.18 -4.13 12.84
CA ILE A 117 11.58 -4.60 14.10
C ILE A 117 12.70 -4.82 15.13
N PHE A 118 12.50 -4.31 16.33
CA PHE A 118 13.45 -4.39 17.44
C PHE A 118 12.80 -4.98 18.71
N THR A 119 13.63 -5.59 19.56
CA THR A 119 13.21 -6.11 20.87
C THR A 119 12.98 -4.98 21.87
N LYS A 120 11.88 -5.01 22.63
CA LYS A 120 11.64 -4.10 23.78
C LYS A 120 12.01 -4.70 25.12
N VAL A 121 12.22 -6.02 25.15
CA VAL A 121 12.56 -6.78 26.36
C VAL A 121 13.69 -7.74 26.06
N VAL A 122 14.33 -8.23 27.13
CA VAL A 122 15.17 -9.42 27.05
C VAL A 122 14.25 -10.65 27.10
N PHE A 123 14.28 -11.45 26.04
CA PHE A 123 13.46 -12.66 25.95
C PHE A 123 14.04 -13.78 26.80
N ASP A 124 13.12 -14.55 27.38
CA ASP A 124 13.38 -15.73 28.20
C ASP A 124 12.43 -16.81 27.66
N ARG A 125 13.02 -17.84 27.05
CA ARG A 125 12.26 -18.87 26.34
C ARG A 125 11.44 -19.71 27.30
N GLU A 126 11.93 -19.96 28.52
CA GLU A 126 11.22 -20.76 29.53
C GLU A 126 9.89 -20.11 29.93
N LYS A 127 9.77 -18.78 29.83
CA LYS A 127 8.51 -18.08 30.04
C LYS A 127 7.57 -18.20 28.85
N GLN A 128 8.07 -17.96 27.64
CA GLN A 128 7.30 -18.03 26.41
C GLN A 128 8.22 -18.22 25.20
N GLY A 129 8.09 -19.37 24.54
CA GLY A 129 8.95 -19.77 23.42
C GLY A 129 8.48 -19.31 22.04
N ALA A 130 7.31 -18.66 21.94
CA ALA A 130 6.81 -18.13 20.68
C ALA A 130 5.91 -16.91 20.86
N TYR A 131 5.96 -16.00 19.89
CA TYR A 131 5.14 -14.79 19.86
C TYR A 131 4.54 -14.62 18.46
N ALA A 132 3.24 -14.35 18.39
CA ALA A 132 2.57 -13.88 17.18
C ALA A 132 2.68 -12.36 17.11
N LEU A 133 3.28 -11.83 16.04
CA LEU A 133 3.38 -10.38 15.81
C LEU A 133 2.54 -9.97 14.61
N GLU A 134 1.48 -9.20 14.81
CA GLU A 134 0.67 -8.62 13.72
C GLU A 134 1.18 -7.24 13.31
N VAL A 135 1.57 -7.09 12.05
CA VAL A 135 2.08 -5.82 11.49
C VAL A 135 1.18 -5.35 10.34
N GLU A 136 0.97 -4.05 10.28
CA GLU A 136 0.19 -3.36 9.27
C GLU A 136 1.06 -2.35 8.51
N ALA A 137 0.85 -2.28 7.19
CA ALA A 137 1.38 -1.23 6.34
C ALA A 137 0.24 -0.32 5.89
N ARG A 138 0.45 1.00 5.97
CA ARG A 138 -0.49 2.05 5.55
C ARG A 138 0.19 3.04 4.62
N ASP A 139 -0.58 3.58 3.70
CA ASP A 139 -0.16 4.72 2.89
C ASP A 139 -0.22 6.04 3.71
N GLY A 140 0.37 7.10 3.16
CA GLY A 140 0.38 8.44 3.74
C GLY A 140 -0.80 9.34 3.37
N ALA A 141 -1.64 8.93 2.42
CA ALA A 141 -2.62 9.79 1.76
C ALA A 141 -4.06 9.24 1.92
N PRO A 142 -5.11 10.09 1.96
CA PRO A 142 -6.49 9.62 1.97
C PRO A 142 -6.82 8.83 0.69
N SER A 143 -7.32 7.59 0.84
CA SER A 143 -7.65 6.76 -0.32
C SER A 143 -8.83 7.32 -1.11
N ALA A 144 -8.70 7.30 -2.44
CA ALA A 144 -9.74 7.70 -3.41
C ALA A 144 -10.84 6.63 -3.60
N ARG A 145 -10.61 5.39 -3.11
CA ARG A 145 -11.57 4.28 -3.20
C ARG A 145 -12.42 4.13 -1.92
N PRO A 146 -13.75 3.89 -2.02
CA PRO A 146 -14.58 3.54 -0.87
C PRO A 146 -14.08 2.26 -0.20
N THR A 147 -14.11 2.23 1.14
CA THR A 147 -13.57 1.18 2.00
C THR A 147 -13.93 -0.24 1.57
N ALA A 148 -12.92 -1.03 1.19
CA ALA A 148 -13.01 -2.49 1.12
C ALA A 148 -12.38 -3.08 2.37
N THR A 149 -13.18 -3.78 3.18
CA THR A 149 -12.73 -4.52 4.37
C THR A 149 -11.77 -5.63 3.95
N SER A 150 -10.52 -5.60 4.40
CA SER A 150 -9.60 -6.72 4.21
C SER A 150 -9.99 -7.88 5.13
N ASN A 151 -10.16 -9.07 4.57
CA ASN A 151 -10.40 -10.29 5.34
C ASN A 151 -9.05 -10.84 5.86
N PRO A 152 -8.95 -11.27 7.13
CA PRO A 152 -7.73 -11.91 7.63
C PRO A 152 -7.47 -13.23 6.88
N ILE A 153 -6.26 -13.40 6.35
CA ILE A 153 -5.81 -14.66 5.73
C ILE A 153 -5.47 -15.64 6.85
N GLN A 154 -6.16 -16.77 6.90
CA GLN A 154 -5.96 -17.83 7.90
C GLN A 154 -5.32 -19.05 7.21
N LEU A 155 -4.19 -19.56 7.74
CA LEU A 155 -3.48 -20.72 7.18
C LEU A 155 -2.88 -21.63 8.28
N PRO A 156 -2.55 -22.89 7.95
CA PRO A 156 -2.95 -24.09 8.69
C PRO A 156 -1.96 -24.53 9.78
N ASN A 157 -2.48 -25.27 10.75
CA ASN A 157 -1.73 -25.92 11.83
C ASN A 157 -0.74 -26.97 11.28
N SER A 158 0.52 -26.91 11.72
CA SER A 158 1.43 -28.05 11.66
C SER A 158 2.37 -28.07 12.88
N SER A 159 2.54 -29.27 13.42
CA SER A 159 3.12 -29.57 14.73
C SER A 159 4.59 -30.01 14.64
N VAL A 160 5.39 -29.58 15.63
CA VAL A 160 6.65 -30.14 16.20
C VAL A 160 7.94 -30.17 15.35
N SER A 161 8.99 -29.41 15.75
CA SER A 161 10.20 -29.89 16.46
C SER A 161 11.23 -28.76 16.75
N GLU A 162 12.08 -28.99 17.75
CA GLU A 162 12.97 -28.08 18.52
C GLU A 162 13.94 -27.16 17.74
N LEU A 163 14.02 -25.86 18.14
CA LEU A 163 15.06 -24.82 17.89
C LEU A 163 14.56 -23.45 18.50
N PRO A 164 15.27 -22.28 18.46
CA PRO A 164 15.15 -21.16 19.44
C PRO A 164 13.78 -20.45 19.46
N THR A 165 13.59 -19.46 20.35
CA THR A 165 12.32 -18.69 20.47
C THR A 165 11.84 -18.24 19.09
N ARG A 166 10.71 -18.81 18.67
CA ARG A 166 10.17 -18.67 17.31
C ARG A 166 9.18 -17.51 17.29
N MET A 167 9.50 -16.46 16.55
CA MET A 167 8.54 -15.41 16.25
C MET A 167 7.83 -15.73 14.94
N THR A 168 6.51 -15.69 14.96
CA THR A 168 5.71 -15.79 13.74
C THR A 168 5.08 -14.43 13.48
N ILE A 169 5.51 -13.76 12.41
CA ILE A 169 4.93 -12.48 12.01
C ILE A 169 3.71 -12.74 11.14
N HIS A 170 2.55 -12.33 11.61
CA HIS A 170 1.32 -12.23 10.84
C HIS A 170 1.22 -10.81 10.27
N ARG A 171 0.76 -10.64 9.03
CA ARG A 171 0.74 -9.32 8.37
C ARG A 171 -0.67 -9.03 7.84
N THR A 172 -1.18 -7.83 8.11
CA THR A 172 -2.50 -7.38 7.66
C THR A 172 -2.38 -6.00 7.04
N SER A 173 -2.69 -5.86 5.75
CA SER A 173 -2.77 -4.55 5.08
C SER A 173 -4.15 -3.95 5.27
N THR A 174 -4.21 -2.66 5.61
CA THR A 174 -5.43 -1.97 6.02
C THR A 174 -5.33 -0.50 5.58
N ARG A 175 -6.46 0.05 5.08
CA ARG A 175 -6.55 1.44 4.59
C ARG A 175 -7.05 2.36 5.72
N PRO A 176 -6.53 3.59 5.88
CA PRO A 176 -7.12 4.55 6.82
C PRO A 176 -8.55 4.94 6.40
N SER A 177 -9.50 4.83 7.33
CA SER A 177 -10.89 5.20 7.07
C SER A 177 -11.07 6.71 6.95
N THR A 178 -11.72 7.19 5.89
CA THR A 178 -12.19 8.58 5.83
C THR A 178 -13.31 8.79 6.86
N ARG A 179 -13.04 9.63 7.87
CA ARG A 179 -14.07 10.12 8.79
C ARG A 179 -14.95 11.09 8.02
N ARG A 180 -16.14 10.66 7.57
CA ARG A 180 -17.18 11.59 7.12
C ARG A 180 -17.52 12.53 8.29
N LEU A 181 -17.32 13.84 8.09
CA LEU A 181 -17.97 14.89 8.86
C LEU A 181 -19.43 15.01 8.42
#